data_AF-A0A6C0IJS9-F1
#
_entry.id   AF-A0A6C0IJS9-F1
#
_cell.length_a   1.000
_cell.length_b   1.000
_cell.length_c   1.000
_cell.angle_alpha   90.00
_cell.angle_beta   90.00
_cell.angle_gamma   90.00
#
_symmetry.space_group_name_H-M   'P 1'
#
loop_
_entity.id
_entity.type
_entity.pdbx_description
1 polymer ?
#
loop_
_entity_poly.entity_id
_entity_poly.type
_entity_poly.pdbx_seq_one_letter_code
_entity_poly.pdbx_strand_id
1 'polypeptide(L)'
;MGGGLMQLVAYGAQDVYLTGNPQITFWKVTYRRYTNFAIESIEQTFNGQADFGRRVQCTISRNGDLAYRTYLQVTLPEINQLMGAGAYSNTASHGVYARWLDYPGEQLIAQVEVEIGGQRIDRQYGDWMHIWNQLTMSSEQQRGYFKMIGNTTALTFITDPSFSDIDGPCDSVAPRQVCAPRNALPETTLYIPLQFWFCTNPGLALPLIALQYHEVKINLDIRPIDECLWAVTTLNCNVSPYPRAPTSAYPTQYTPGRPVAAAIAYNQSMVAASLYVDYVFLDTDERRRMAQNPHEYLITQLQFTGDESVGSSSNKIKLNFNHPVKELIWVVQPDSNVDYCSSLACDALLFKVLGAQPFNYTDAIDALPNAIHAFGGPVAVAADSRAYIDANGLFQDAGAVDVAWTGYWSGAGNPYNEVNLGGPALPTNAVTPGMVPDASSHNDNSGVSDAGTFVLSETSLDMHCWGQNPVVTAKLQLNGQDRFSEREGSYFSWVQPFQAHTRCPDEGINVYSFALRPEEHQPSGTCNFSRIDNATLQLVLSNATVEGTKTAKVRVYATNYNVLRIMSGMGGLAYSN
;
A
#
# COMPACT_ATOMS: atom_id res chain seq x y z
N MET A 1 -11.51 61.24 3.38
CA MET A 1 -10.47 60.37 2.79
C MET A 1 -10.94 58.93 2.94
N GLY A 2 -10.75 58.09 1.91
CA GLY A 2 -11.15 56.68 1.98
C GLY A 2 -10.32 55.92 3.02
N GLY A 3 -10.93 54.93 3.68
CA GLY A 3 -10.30 54.20 4.81
C GLY A 3 -8.93 53.62 4.49
N GLY A 4 -8.74 53.03 3.31
CA GLY A 4 -7.44 52.47 2.90
C GLY A 4 -6.33 53.51 2.72
N LEU A 5 -6.66 54.74 2.32
CA LEU A 5 -5.66 55.81 2.18
C LEU A 5 -5.22 56.33 3.56
N MET A 6 -6.12 56.36 4.54
CA MET A 6 -5.76 56.72 5.91
C MET A 6 -4.78 55.71 6.53
N GLN A 7 -4.90 54.42 6.21
CA GLN A 7 -3.94 53.40 6.66
C GLN A 7 -2.53 53.61 6.10
N LEU A 8 -2.40 54.04 4.83
CA LEU A 8 -1.10 54.32 4.23
C LEU A 8 -0.40 55.54 4.85
N VAL A 9 -1.17 56.51 5.36
CA VAL A 9 -0.64 57.68 6.07
C VAL A 9 -0.20 57.35 7.48
N ALA A 10 -0.76 56.30 8.09
CA ALA A 10 -0.39 55.80 9.41
C ALA A 10 0.93 55.00 9.37
N TYR A 11 2.03 55.67 9.02
CA TYR A 11 3.38 55.11 8.92
C TYR A 11 4.23 55.48 10.13
N GLY A 12 4.97 54.52 10.69
CA GLY A 12 5.80 54.69 11.88
C GLY A 12 7.23 54.14 11.74
N ALA A 13 8.01 54.25 12.82
CA ALA A 13 9.39 53.77 12.83
C ALA A 13 9.51 52.23 12.71
N GLN A 14 8.47 51.47 13.08
CA GLN A 14 8.45 50.00 12.98
C GLN A 14 8.35 49.52 11.52
N ASP A 15 7.68 50.30 10.66
CA ASP A 15 7.46 49.97 9.24
C ASP A 15 8.74 50.03 8.40
N VAL A 16 9.83 50.57 8.95
CA VAL A 16 11.16 50.56 8.32
C VAL A 16 11.64 49.13 8.05
N TYR A 17 11.34 48.17 8.94
CA TYR A 17 11.71 46.76 8.76
C TYR A 17 10.90 46.05 7.67
N LEU A 18 9.71 46.55 7.34
CA LEU A 18 8.79 45.92 6.39
C LEU A 18 8.82 46.61 5.03
N THR A 19 8.75 47.94 5.02
CA THR A 19 8.44 48.75 3.83
C THR A 19 9.33 49.98 3.65
N GLY A 20 10.40 50.15 4.44
CA GLY A 20 11.27 51.34 4.38
C GLY A 20 11.96 51.52 3.02
N ASN A 21 12.59 50.47 2.51
CA ASN A 21 13.15 50.40 1.14
C ASN A 21 12.68 49.09 0.49
N PRO A 22 11.49 49.05 -0.12
CA PRO A 22 10.91 47.82 -0.65
C PRO A 22 11.80 47.17 -1.72
N GLN A 23 12.23 45.94 -1.47
CA GLN A 23 13.06 45.15 -2.40
C GLN A 23 12.22 44.21 -3.27
N ILE A 24 11.00 43.90 -2.83
CA ILE A 24 10.06 43.02 -3.51
C ILE A 24 8.68 43.69 -3.57
N THR A 25 7.84 43.25 -4.51
CA THR A 25 6.44 43.65 -4.58
C THR A 25 5.56 42.44 -4.80
N PHE A 26 4.43 42.39 -4.10
CA PHE A 26 3.43 41.33 -4.26
C PHE A 26 2.54 41.54 -5.49
N TRP A 27 2.56 42.74 -6.09
CA TRP A 27 1.65 43.12 -7.18
C TRP A 27 2.26 42.97 -8.57
N LYS A 28 3.55 42.59 -8.67
CA LYS A 28 4.23 42.37 -9.94
C LYS A 28 5.15 41.16 -9.86
N VAL A 29 4.66 40.02 -10.34
CA VAL A 29 5.46 38.80 -10.47
C VAL A 29 6.32 38.88 -11.73
N THR A 30 7.63 38.64 -11.59
CA THR A 30 8.55 38.57 -12.73
C THR A 30 8.77 37.11 -13.11
N TYR A 31 8.22 36.68 -14.24
CA TYR A 31 8.40 35.32 -14.75
C TYR A 31 9.79 35.14 -15.36
N ARG A 32 10.45 34.02 -15.05
CA ARG A 32 11.71 33.63 -15.70
C ARG A 32 11.39 32.90 -17.00
N ARG A 33 12.05 33.26 -18.09
CA ARG A 33 11.99 32.50 -19.35
C ARG A 33 12.76 31.19 -19.17
N TYR A 34 12.20 30.09 -19.66
CA TYR A 34 12.81 28.76 -19.65
C TYR A 34 13.22 28.35 -21.09
N THR A 35 14.03 27.31 -21.22
CA THR A 35 14.42 26.74 -22.53
C THR A 35 13.27 25.91 -23.10
N ASN A 36 13.12 25.88 -24.42
CA ASN A 36 12.03 25.13 -25.03
C ASN A 36 12.24 23.62 -24.86
N PHE A 37 11.23 22.90 -24.40
CA PHE A 37 11.24 21.44 -24.26
C PHE A 37 9.85 20.85 -24.50
N ALA A 38 9.80 19.56 -24.84
CA ALA A 38 8.56 18.78 -24.93
C ALA A 38 8.70 17.48 -24.13
N ILE A 39 7.59 16.94 -23.66
CA ILE A 39 7.54 15.68 -22.91
C ILE A 39 6.62 14.71 -23.65
N GLU A 40 7.08 13.48 -23.85
CA GLU A 40 6.29 12.39 -24.42
C GLU A 40 6.56 11.09 -23.65
N SER A 41 5.49 10.36 -23.32
CA SER A 41 5.60 9.05 -22.67
C SER A 41 5.69 7.96 -23.72
N ILE A 42 6.76 7.16 -23.69
CA ILE A 42 6.98 6.10 -24.67
C ILE A 42 7.20 4.76 -23.97
N GLU A 43 6.39 3.78 -24.37
CA GLU A 43 6.48 2.40 -23.89
C GLU A 43 7.82 1.75 -24.23
N GLN A 44 8.36 1.01 -23.27
CA GLN A 44 9.55 0.19 -23.36
C GLN A 44 9.16 -1.26 -23.07
N THR A 45 9.73 -2.17 -23.85
CA THR A 45 9.45 -3.60 -23.75
C THR A 45 10.49 -4.31 -22.89
N PHE A 46 10.06 -5.32 -22.15
CA PHE A 46 10.96 -6.17 -21.38
C PHE A 46 11.68 -7.18 -22.27
N ASN A 47 12.93 -7.45 -21.94
CA ASN A 47 13.70 -8.56 -22.46
C ASN A 47 13.22 -9.85 -21.77
N GLY A 48 12.35 -10.59 -22.44
CA GLY A 48 11.75 -11.84 -21.93
C GLY A 48 10.29 -11.66 -21.51
N GLN A 49 9.64 -12.77 -21.13
CA GLN A 49 8.27 -12.74 -20.64
C GLN A 49 8.25 -12.35 -19.17
N ALA A 50 7.67 -11.19 -18.88
CA ALA A 50 7.37 -10.76 -17.52
C ALA A 50 6.22 -11.61 -16.98
N ASP A 51 6.48 -12.32 -15.88
CA ASP A 51 5.52 -13.16 -15.19
C ASP A 51 5.85 -13.18 -13.69
N PHE A 52 4.91 -13.66 -12.88
CA PHE A 52 5.09 -13.77 -11.44
C PHE A 52 6.33 -14.64 -11.08
N GLY A 53 7.08 -14.20 -10.08
CA GLY A 53 8.28 -14.90 -9.60
C GLY A 53 9.49 -14.85 -10.55
N ARG A 54 9.43 -14.05 -11.63
CA ARG A 54 10.53 -13.91 -12.60
C ARG A 54 11.22 -12.56 -12.49
N ARG A 55 12.50 -12.57 -12.86
CA ARG A 55 13.31 -11.38 -13.08
C ARG A 55 13.26 -11.00 -14.55
N VAL A 56 12.94 -9.74 -14.85
CA VAL A 56 12.95 -9.17 -16.19
C VAL A 56 13.83 -7.92 -16.26
N GLN A 57 14.33 -7.64 -17.45
CA GLN A 57 15.19 -6.48 -17.69
C GLN A 57 14.59 -5.64 -18.82
N CYS A 58 14.49 -4.33 -18.61
CA CYS A 58 14.11 -3.36 -19.63
C CYS A 58 15.32 -2.50 -19.96
N THR A 59 15.68 -2.41 -21.25
CA THR A 59 16.71 -1.46 -21.70
C THR A 59 16.01 -0.20 -22.16
N ILE A 60 16.35 0.95 -21.56
CA ILE A 60 15.74 2.23 -21.93
C ILE A 60 16.23 2.62 -23.32
N SER A 61 15.32 2.73 -24.28
CA SER A 61 15.64 3.19 -25.63
C SER A 61 16.02 4.66 -25.65
N ARG A 62 16.77 5.09 -26.67
CA ARG A 62 17.23 6.47 -26.80
C ARG A 62 16.30 7.28 -27.70
N ASN A 63 15.01 7.30 -27.35
CA ASN A 63 13.99 8.00 -28.12
C ASN A 63 13.98 9.51 -27.86
N GLY A 64 14.36 9.95 -26.65
CA GLY A 64 14.54 11.37 -26.30
C GLY A 64 15.89 11.68 -25.66
N ASP A 65 16.07 12.93 -25.23
CA ASP A 65 17.37 13.43 -24.74
C ASP A 65 17.57 13.17 -23.23
N LEU A 66 16.51 13.32 -22.43
CA LEU A 66 16.49 13.01 -21.00
C LEU A 66 15.37 12.00 -20.68
N ALA A 67 15.57 11.16 -19.65
CA ALA A 67 14.53 10.32 -19.07
C ALA A 67 14.04 10.91 -17.73
N TYR A 68 12.72 10.99 -17.56
CA TYR A 68 12.06 11.51 -16.37
C TYR A 68 11.22 10.41 -15.70
N ARG A 69 9.96 10.73 -15.33
CA ARG A 69 9.05 9.80 -14.65
C ARG A 69 8.95 8.49 -15.43
N THR A 70 9.03 7.42 -14.66
CA THR A 70 8.97 6.07 -15.18
C THR A 70 7.90 5.31 -14.43
N TYR A 71 7.00 4.68 -15.18
CA TYR A 71 5.87 3.92 -14.66
C TYR A 71 5.97 2.47 -15.09
N LEU A 72 5.78 1.54 -14.17
CA LEU A 72 5.58 0.14 -14.47
C LEU A 72 4.10 -0.08 -14.75
N GLN A 73 3.76 -0.44 -15.99
CA GLN A 73 2.42 -0.87 -16.35
C GLN A 73 2.34 -2.39 -16.25
N VAL A 74 1.36 -2.89 -15.51
CA VAL A 74 1.11 -4.32 -15.33
C VAL A 74 -0.37 -4.60 -15.50
N THR A 75 -0.72 -5.61 -16.30
CA THR A 75 -2.09 -6.09 -16.44
C THR A 75 -2.24 -7.41 -15.69
N LEU A 76 -3.00 -7.36 -14.59
CA LEU A 76 -3.33 -8.53 -13.77
C LEU A 76 -4.40 -9.39 -14.46
N PRO A 77 -4.30 -10.74 -14.38
CA PRO A 77 -5.28 -11.64 -14.99
C PRO A 77 -6.62 -11.61 -14.26
N GLU A 78 -7.68 -11.94 -15.00
CA GLU A 78 -8.98 -12.23 -14.42
C GLU A 78 -8.92 -13.51 -13.58
N ILE A 79 -9.46 -13.49 -12.36
CA ILE A 79 -9.65 -14.69 -11.53
C ILE A 79 -11.14 -14.97 -11.42
N ASN A 80 -11.60 -15.99 -12.15
CA ASN A 80 -13.02 -16.32 -12.26
C ASN A 80 -13.42 -17.58 -11.50
N GLN A 81 -14.74 -17.79 -11.41
CA GLN A 81 -15.35 -18.91 -10.69
C GLN A 81 -15.05 -20.28 -11.31
N LEU A 82 -14.70 -20.33 -12.59
CA LEU A 82 -14.33 -21.58 -13.29
C LEU A 82 -12.95 -22.09 -12.86
N MET A 83 -12.13 -21.24 -12.24
CA MET A 83 -10.83 -21.63 -11.66
C MET A 83 -10.96 -22.38 -10.32
N GLY A 84 -12.19 -22.74 -9.93
CA GLY A 84 -12.48 -23.62 -8.81
C GLY A 84 -12.29 -25.10 -9.16
N ALA A 85 -12.79 -25.98 -8.29
CA ALA A 85 -12.69 -27.42 -8.49
C ALA A 85 -13.65 -27.93 -9.58
N GLY A 86 -13.22 -27.96 -10.85
CA GLY A 86 -13.66 -28.86 -11.94
C GLY A 86 -15.14 -28.93 -12.38
N ALA A 87 -16.10 -28.40 -11.61
CA ALA A 87 -17.54 -28.42 -11.90
C ALA A 87 -18.24 -27.28 -11.14
N TYR A 88 -18.13 -26.06 -11.68
CA TYR A 88 -18.88 -24.91 -11.19
C TYR A 88 -20.38 -25.09 -11.50
N SER A 89 -21.23 -24.89 -10.49
CA SER A 89 -22.70 -24.87 -10.61
C SER A 89 -23.24 -23.75 -9.74
N ASN A 90 -24.07 -22.86 -10.30
CA ASN A 90 -24.65 -21.68 -9.63
C ASN A 90 -25.49 -22.02 -8.36
N THR A 91 -25.74 -23.31 -8.11
CA THR A 91 -26.51 -23.83 -6.97
C THR A 91 -25.67 -24.49 -5.89
N ALA A 92 -24.35 -24.60 -6.07
CA ALA A 92 -23.48 -25.29 -5.12
C ALA A 92 -22.47 -24.33 -4.50
N SER A 93 -22.19 -24.50 -3.20
CA SER A 93 -21.18 -23.78 -2.42
C SER A 93 -19.73 -24.12 -2.84
N HIS A 94 -19.49 -24.17 -4.16
CA HIS A 94 -18.26 -24.59 -4.81
C HIS A 94 -17.86 -23.53 -5.84
N GLY A 95 -17.00 -22.60 -5.42
CA GLY A 95 -16.46 -21.56 -6.29
C GLY A 95 -15.13 -21.05 -5.77
N VAL A 96 -14.66 -19.95 -6.34
CA VAL A 96 -13.39 -19.33 -5.98
C VAL A 96 -13.66 -18.09 -5.14
N TYR A 97 -13.10 -18.07 -3.95
CA TYR A 97 -13.05 -16.88 -3.13
C TYR A 97 -11.65 -16.30 -3.28
N ALA A 98 -11.53 -15.18 -3.97
CA ALA A 98 -10.25 -14.59 -4.30
C ALA A 98 -10.22 -13.10 -3.97
N ARG A 99 -9.05 -12.62 -3.58
CA ARG A 99 -8.67 -11.20 -3.58
C ARG A 99 -7.19 -11.05 -3.83
N TRP A 100 -6.80 -9.92 -4.39
CA TRP A 100 -5.42 -9.48 -4.31
C TRP A 100 -5.12 -8.98 -2.89
N LEU A 101 -3.92 -9.24 -2.40
CA LEU A 101 -3.47 -8.66 -1.14
C LEU A 101 -3.35 -7.13 -1.29
N ASP A 102 -3.41 -6.45 -0.14
CA ASP A 102 -3.52 -4.99 -0.09
C ASP A 102 -2.35 -4.33 -0.83
N TYR A 103 -2.62 -3.21 -1.49
CA TYR A 103 -1.65 -2.49 -2.34
C TYR A 103 -0.94 -3.40 -3.37
N PRO A 104 -1.69 -4.08 -4.27
CA PRO A 104 -1.13 -5.13 -5.13
C PRO A 104 -0.02 -4.64 -6.05
N GLY A 105 -0.08 -3.40 -6.52
CA GLY A 105 0.96 -2.82 -7.36
C GLY A 105 2.31 -2.65 -6.66
N GLU A 106 2.31 -2.29 -5.37
CA GLU A 106 3.54 -2.19 -4.57
C GLU A 106 4.00 -3.59 -4.13
N GLN A 107 3.06 -4.45 -3.73
CA GLN A 107 3.37 -5.83 -3.32
C GLN A 107 3.98 -6.65 -4.45
N LEU A 108 3.56 -6.43 -5.69
CA LEU A 108 4.09 -7.13 -6.86
C LEU A 108 5.62 -6.96 -7.03
N ILE A 109 6.15 -5.81 -6.64
CA ILE A 109 7.57 -5.47 -6.82
C ILE A 109 8.37 -6.04 -5.65
N ALA A 110 9.16 -7.07 -5.91
CA ALA A 110 10.13 -7.56 -4.92
C ALA A 110 11.28 -6.56 -4.81
N GLN A 111 11.91 -6.23 -5.94
CA GLN A 111 12.91 -5.18 -6.05
C GLN A 111 13.00 -4.63 -7.47
N VAL A 112 13.44 -3.39 -7.60
CA VAL A 112 13.74 -2.73 -8.87
C VAL A 112 15.11 -2.06 -8.78
N GLU A 113 15.93 -2.25 -9.81
CA GLU A 113 17.30 -1.74 -9.87
C GLU A 113 17.50 -0.88 -11.11
N VAL A 114 18.19 0.25 -10.95
CA VAL A 114 18.70 1.05 -12.08
C VAL A 114 20.18 0.77 -12.24
N GLU A 115 20.55 0.37 -13.44
CA GLU A 115 21.92 0.08 -13.85
C GLU A 115 22.33 1.01 -15.00
N ILE A 116 23.52 1.60 -14.91
CA ILE A 116 24.10 2.43 -15.96
C ILE A 116 25.46 1.82 -16.32
N GLY A 117 25.60 1.35 -17.56
CA GLY A 117 26.88 0.84 -18.08
C GLY A 117 27.46 -0.36 -17.32
N GLY A 118 26.62 -1.26 -16.80
CA GLY A 118 27.09 -2.41 -16.00
C GLY A 118 27.10 -2.16 -14.49
N GLN A 119 26.97 -0.91 -14.04
CA GLN A 119 27.03 -0.55 -12.63
C GLN A 119 25.62 -0.28 -12.06
N ARG A 120 25.26 -0.95 -10.97
CA ARG A 120 24.06 -0.65 -10.19
C ARG A 120 24.21 0.73 -9.52
N ILE A 121 23.28 1.63 -9.83
CA ILE A 121 23.25 2.98 -9.26
C ILE A 121 22.34 3.04 -8.05
N ASP A 122 21.11 2.51 -8.15
CA ASP A 122 20.16 2.49 -7.04
C ASP A 122 19.30 1.22 -7.09
N ARG A 123 18.75 0.83 -5.94
CA ARG A 123 17.84 -0.30 -5.79
C ARG A 123 16.74 0.06 -4.81
N GLN A 124 15.50 -0.17 -5.22
CA GLN A 124 14.31 0.06 -4.42
C GLN A 124 13.51 -1.24 -4.27
N TYR A 125 12.63 -1.28 -3.27
CA TYR A 125 11.79 -2.43 -2.92
C TYR A 125 10.33 -2.00 -2.85
N GLY A 126 9.38 -2.91 -3.09
CA GLY A 126 7.94 -2.61 -2.96
C GLY A 126 7.59 -2.07 -1.57
N ASP A 127 8.10 -2.71 -0.52
CA ASP A 127 7.93 -2.29 0.88
C ASP A 127 8.45 -0.87 1.14
N TRP A 128 9.59 -0.52 0.51
CA TRP A 128 10.14 0.83 0.60
C TRP A 128 9.23 1.86 -0.08
N MET A 129 8.69 1.54 -1.26
CA MET A 129 7.78 2.44 -1.97
C MET A 129 6.52 2.70 -1.14
N HIS A 130 5.97 1.65 -0.52
CA HIS A 130 4.82 1.78 0.39
C HIS A 130 5.12 2.73 1.55
N ILE A 131 6.23 2.47 2.28
CA ILE A 131 6.65 3.29 3.43
C ILE A 131 6.91 4.74 3.01
N TRP A 132 7.57 4.95 1.88
CA TRP A 132 7.89 6.28 1.38
C TRP A 132 6.63 7.05 0.95
N ASN A 133 5.67 6.39 0.31
CA ASN A 133 4.40 7.01 -0.05
C ASN A 133 3.58 7.40 1.19
N GLN A 134 3.55 6.57 2.23
CA GLN A 134 2.88 6.89 3.49
C GLN A 134 3.42 8.17 4.15
N LEU A 135 4.72 8.46 3.99
CA LEU A 135 5.37 9.65 4.53
C LEU A 135 5.21 10.89 3.65
N THR A 136 5.29 10.72 2.33
CA THR A 136 5.47 11.86 1.40
C THR A 136 4.20 12.22 0.62
N MET A 137 3.23 11.32 0.53
CA MET A 137 2.02 11.55 -0.27
C MET A 137 0.98 12.36 0.51
N SER A 138 0.44 13.40 -0.14
CA SER A 138 -0.68 14.16 0.43
C SER A 138 -2.01 13.41 0.32
N SER A 139 -2.92 13.67 1.25
CA SER A 139 -4.26 13.06 1.25
C SER A 139 -5.07 13.35 -0.02
N GLU A 140 -4.79 14.46 -0.70
CA GLU A 140 -5.46 14.85 -1.95
C GLU A 140 -5.13 13.92 -3.11
N GLN A 141 -3.89 13.42 -3.17
CA GLN A 141 -3.43 12.53 -4.26
C GLN A 141 -3.65 11.05 -3.95
N GLN A 142 -3.78 10.69 -2.66
CA GLN A 142 -3.93 9.32 -2.17
C GLN A 142 -5.00 8.51 -2.91
N ARG A 143 -6.21 9.05 -3.08
CA ARG A 143 -7.30 8.33 -3.75
C ARG A 143 -6.99 8.00 -5.22
N GLY A 144 -6.29 8.91 -5.92
CA GLY A 144 -5.83 8.66 -7.29
C GLY A 144 -4.73 7.61 -7.33
N TYR A 145 -3.79 7.70 -6.39
CA TYR A 145 -2.71 6.73 -6.24
C TYR A 145 -3.23 5.31 -5.98
N PHE A 146 -4.18 5.15 -5.06
CA PHE A 146 -4.76 3.83 -4.73
C PHE A 146 -5.40 3.15 -5.95
N LYS A 147 -6.04 3.93 -6.82
CA LYS A 147 -6.54 3.41 -8.11
C LYS A 147 -5.42 3.01 -9.06
N MET A 148 -4.33 3.76 -9.11
CA MET A 148 -3.18 3.44 -9.97
C MET A 148 -2.50 2.13 -9.56
N ILE A 149 -2.34 1.88 -8.26
CA ILE A 149 -1.69 0.67 -7.74
C ILE A 149 -2.67 -0.46 -7.39
N GLY A 150 -3.96 -0.28 -7.66
CA GLY A 150 -4.97 -1.33 -7.52
C GLY A 150 -5.51 -1.57 -6.11
N ASN A 151 -5.25 -0.67 -5.15
CA ASN A 151 -5.90 -0.72 -3.84
C ASN A 151 -7.34 -0.21 -3.95
N THR A 152 -8.26 -1.09 -4.35
CA THR A 152 -9.66 -0.77 -4.63
C THR A 152 -10.55 -1.92 -4.21
N THR A 153 -11.79 -1.63 -3.83
CA THR A 153 -12.81 -2.64 -3.49
C THR A 153 -13.00 -3.70 -4.59
N ALA A 154 -12.74 -3.39 -5.86
CA ALA A 154 -12.84 -4.37 -6.95
C ALA A 154 -11.71 -5.42 -6.98
N LEU A 155 -10.55 -5.14 -6.37
CA LEU A 155 -9.36 -6.01 -6.43
C LEU A 155 -8.95 -6.54 -5.06
N THR A 156 -9.05 -5.72 -4.01
CA THR A 156 -8.58 -6.07 -2.68
C THR A 156 -9.67 -6.62 -1.77
N PHE A 157 -10.94 -6.60 -2.18
CA PHE A 157 -12.02 -7.27 -1.45
C PHE A 157 -12.30 -8.64 -2.05
N ILE A 158 -12.80 -9.53 -1.19
CA ILE A 158 -13.09 -10.92 -1.56
C ILE A 158 -14.24 -11.03 -2.59
N THR A 159 -14.05 -11.89 -3.57
CA THR A 159 -15.10 -12.33 -4.50
C THR A 159 -15.93 -13.46 -3.88
N ASP A 160 -17.22 -13.49 -4.17
CA ASP A 160 -18.12 -14.58 -3.75
C ASP A 160 -18.90 -15.13 -4.96
N PRO A 161 -19.07 -16.45 -5.10
CA PRO A 161 -19.87 -17.04 -6.18
C PRO A 161 -21.31 -16.51 -6.28
N SER A 162 -21.88 -16.01 -5.17
CA SER A 162 -23.23 -15.44 -5.10
C SER A 162 -23.32 -13.98 -5.56
N PHE A 163 -22.19 -13.33 -5.80
CA PHE A 163 -22.13 -11.94 -6.27
C PHE A 163 -22.44 -11.83 -7.77
N SER A 164 -22.55 -10.60 -8.27
CA SER A 164 -22.88 -10.33 -9.67
C SER A 164 -21.72 -10.67 -10.60
N ASP A 165 -22.04 -11.03 -11.85
CA ASP A 165 -21.03 -11.25 -12.90
C ASP A 165 -20.24 -9.97 -13.21
N ILE A 166 -19.05 -10.12 -13.79
CA ILE A 166 -18.26 -8.99 -14.31
C ILE A 166 -18.78 -8.59 -15.68
N ASP A 167 -19.06 -7.28 -15.88
CA ASP A 167 -19.38 -6.75 -17.21
C ASP A 167 -18.11 -6.57 -18.05
N GLY A 168 -18.08 -7.21 -19.22
CA GLY A 168 -17.05 -6.98 -20.23
C GLY A 168 -17.40 -5.79 -21.13
N PRO A 169 -16.45 -5.22 -21.90
CA PRO A 169 -16.71 -4.09 -22.80
C PRO A 169 -17.80 -4.33 -23.87
N CYS A 170 -18.21 -5.58 -24.07
CA CYS A 170 -19.21 -6.01 -25.03
C CYS A 170 -20.33 -6.86 -24.41
N ASP A 171 -20.34 -7.05 -23.10
CA ASP A 171 -21.41 -7.77 -22.39
C ASP A 171 -22.52 -6.78 -21.99
N SER A 172 -23.73 -7.30 -21.75
CA SER A 172 -24.91 -6.52 -21.39
C SER A 172 -25.73 -7.14 -20.26
N VAL A 173 -25.25 -8.26 -19.70
CA VAL A 173 -26.02 -9.04 -18.71
C VAL A 173 -25.62 -8.68 -17.28
N ALA A 174 -24.40 -8.16 -17.06
CA ALA A 174 -23.86 -7.81 -15.74
C ALA A 174 -24.08 -6.32 -15.37
N PRO A 175 -24.10 -5.98 -14.06
CA PRO A 175 -24.16 -4.59 -13.61
C PRO A 175 -22.93 -3.79 -14.05
N ARG A 176 -23.16 -2.65 -14.72
CA ARG A 176 -22.10 -1.71 -15.17
C ARG A 176 -21.47 -0.93 -14.02
N GLN A 177 -22.19 -0.82 -12.90
CA GLN A 177 -21.82 -0.03 -11.76
C GLN A 177 -20.62 -0.66 -11.05
N VAL A 178 -19.54 0.10 -10.91
CA VAL A 178 -18.30 -0.36 -10.27
C VAL A 178 -18.50 -0.69 -8.78
N CYS A 179 -19.55 -0.15 -8.16
CA CYS A 179 -19.91 -0.43 -6.76
C CYS A 179 -20.53 -1.81 -6.55
N ALA A 180 -20.98 -2.50 -7.60
CA ALA A 180 -21.63 -3.80 -7.43
C ALA A 180 -20.60 -4.84 -6.95
N PRO A 181 -20.93 -5.67 -5.95
CA PRO A 181 -20.09 -6.79 -5.55
C PRO A 181 -19.96 -7.78 -6.72
N ARG A 182 -18.74 -8.24 -6.99
CA ARG A 182 -18.42 -9.07 -8.16
C ARG A 182 -18.00 -10.48 -7.77
N ASN A 183 -18.45 -11.44 -8.54
CA ASN A 183 -18.10 -12.84 -8.36
C ASN A 183 -16.72 -13.19 -8.92
N ALA A 184 -15.99 -12.28 -9.54
CA ALA A 184 -14.66 -12.56 -10.06
C ALA A 184 -13.78 -11.30 -9.94
N LEU A 185 -12.47 -11.50 -9.92
CA LEU A 185 -11.51 -10.39 -9.96
C LEU A 185 -11.33 -9.99 -11.43
N PRO A 186 -11.60 -8.73 -11.81
CA PRO A 186 -11.51 -8.30 -13.20
C PRO A 186 -10.06 -8.16 -13.66
N GLU A 187 -9.83 -8.44 -14.95
CA GLU A 187 -8.57 -8.05 -15.61
C GLU A 187 -8.39 -6.52 -15.48
N THR A 188 -7.30 -6.11 -14.83
CA THR A 188 -7.08 -4.69 -14.51
C THR A 188 -5.63 -4.30 -14.79
N THR A 189 -5.46 -3.15 -15.44
CA THR A 189 -4.15 -2.56 -15.71
C THR A 189 -3.80 -1.55 -14.62
N LEU A 190 -2.66 -1.78 -13.96
CA LEU A 190 -2.07 -0.96 -12.92
C LEU A 190 -0.92 -0.12 -13.48
N TYR A 191 -0.70 1.05 -12.87
CA TYR A 191 0.38 1.98 -13.22
C TYR A 191 1.17 2.32 -11.95
N ILE A 192 2.32 1.69 -11.74
CA ILE A 192 3.11 1.85 -10.52
C ILE A 192 4.26 2.83 -10.78
N PRO A 193 4.30 4.01 -10.14
CA PRO A 193 5.37 4.97 -10.35
C PRO A 193 6.66 4.55 -9.63
N LEU A 194 7.77 4.52 -10.36
CA LEU A 194 9.09 4.28 -9.77
C LEU A 194 9.62 5.55 -9.10
N GLN A 195 10.31 5.42 -7.96
CA GLN A 195 10.71 6.55 -7.11
C GLN A 195 12.21 6.83 -7.11
N PHE A 196 12.89 6.57 -8.23
CA PHE A 196 14.30 6.92 -8.39
C PHE A 196 14.52 8.44 -8.37
N TRP A 197 15.76 8.87 -8.14
CA TRP A 197 16.13 10.29 -8.05
C TRP A 197 15.72 11.12 -9.29
N PHE A 198 15.70 10.50 -10.47
CA PHE A 198 15.34 11.16 -11.73
C PHE A 198 13.82 11.15 -11.99
N CYS A 199 13.02 10.39 -11.23
CA CYS A 199 11.56 10.37 -11.35
C CYS A 199 10.91 11.49 -10.53
N THR A 200 11.52 11.90 -9.42
CA THR A 200 10.92 12.83 -8.44
C THR A 200 11.12 14.29 -8.83
N ASN A 201 12.29 14.65 -9.38
CA ASN A 201 12.62 16.04 -9.71
C ASN A 201 13.07 16.18 -11.19
N PRO A 202 12.41 17.03 -12.00
CA PRO A 202 12.81 17.24 -13.39
C PRO A 202 14.23 17.82 -13.54
N GLY A 203 14.74 18.54 -12.52
CA GLY A 203 16.12 19.04 -12.51
C GLY A 203 17.19 17.93 -12.42
N LEU A 204 16.79 16.71 -12.08
CA LEU A 204 17.66 15.53 -12.02
C LEU A 204 17.30 14.49 -13.10
N ALA A 205 16.52 14.87 -14.11
CA ALA A 205 16.20 13.98 -15.23
C ALA A 205 17.50 13.42 -15.84
N LEU A 206 17.50 12.13 -16.12
CA LEU A 206 18.70 11.39 -16.49
C LEU A 206 19.08 11.71 -17.95
N PRO A 207 20.26 12.31 -18.23
CA PRO A 207 20.60 12.71 -19.59
C PRO A 207 21.10 11.53 -20.43
N LEU A 208 20.17 10.87 -21.12
CA LEU A 208 20.46 9.77 -22.04
C LEU A 208 21.40 10.21 -23.17
N ILE A 209 21.28 11.45 -23.65
CA ILE A 209 22.16 11.99 -24.68
C ILE A 209 23.63 12.10 -24.24
N ALA A 210 23.88 12.27 -22.94
CA ALA A 210 25.22 12.36 -22.37
C ALA A 210 25.81 10.97 -22.05
N LEU A 211 25.00 9.92 -22.10
CA LEU A 211 25.37 8.52 -21.82
C LEU A 211 25.49 7.69 -23.11
N GLN A 212 26.22 8.19 -24.10
CA GLN A 212 26.29 7.54 -25.42
C GLN A 212 26.92 6.13 -25.42
N TYR A 213 27.83 5.86 -24.50
CA TYR A 213 28.53 4.57 -24.41
C TYR A 213 28.00 3.67 -23.30
N HIS A 214 27.14 4.19 -22.42
CA HIS A 214 26.46 3.41 -21.39
C HIS A 214 24.99 3.20 -21.72
N GLU A 215 24.53 1.97 -21.61
CA GLU A 215 23.10 1.67 -21.64
C GLU A 215 22.52 1.86 -20.24
N VAL A 216 21.29 2.36 -20.18
CA VAL A 216 20.52 2.43 -18.94
C VAL A 216 19.56 1.26 -18.94
N LYS A 217 19.65 0.41 -17.92
CA LYS A 217 18.82 -0.78 -17.76
C LYS A 217 18.06 -0.72 -16.45
N ILE A 218 16.79 -1.09 -16.49
CA ILE A 218 15.97 -1.27 -15.31
C ILE A 218 15.73 -2.76 -15.16
N ASN A 219 16.24 -3.33 -14.06
CA ASN A 219 16.02 -4.73 -13.71
C ASN A 219 14.89 -4.79 -12.70
N LEU A 220 13.86 -5.59 -12.97
CA LEU A 220 12.69 -5.75 -12.13
C LEU A 220 12.56 -7.21 -11.71
N ASP A 221 12.43 -7.43 -10.40
CA ASP A 221 12.12 -8.73 -9.83
C ASP A 221 10.68 -8.71 -9.34
N ILE A 222 9.86 -9.58 -9.93
CA ILE A 222 8.43 -9.68 -9.62
C ILE A 222 8.22 -10.80 -8.59
N ARG A 223 7.43 -10.53 -7.55
CA ARG A 223 7.10 -11.54 -6.52
C ARG A 223 6.31 -12.72 -7.11
N PRO A 224 6.42 -13.93 -6.52
CA PRO A 224 5.57 -15.04 -6.90
C PRO A 224 4.10 -14.73 -6.58
N ILE A 225 3.17 -15.29 -7.36
CA ILE A 225 1.73 -15.05 -7.22
C ILE A 225 1.19 -15.46 -5.84
N ASP A 226 1.82 -16.44 -5.19
CA ASP A 226 1.48 -16.88 -3.83
C ASP A 226 1.64 -15.78 -2.76
N GLU A 227 2.50 -14.79 -3.01
CA GLU A 227 2.69 -13.63 -2.12
C GLU A 227 1.82 -12.41 -2.49
N CYS A 228 1.02 -12.51 -3.56
CA CYS A 228 0.21 -11.41 -4.09
C CYS A 228 -1.30 -11.74 -4.10
N LEU A 229 -1.68 -13.01 -4.27
CA LEU A 229 -3.05 -13.47 -4.40
C LEU A 229 -3.45 -14.35 -3.20
N TRP A 230 -4.62 -14.10 -2.63
CA TRP A 230 -5.27 -15.02 -1.72
C TRP A 230 -6.52 -15.61 -2.41
N ALA A 231 -6.48 -16.90 -2.75
CA ALA A 231 -7.55 -17.59 -3.46
C ALA A 231 -7.83 -18.99 -2.88
N VAL A 232 -9.06 -19.20 -2.42
CA VAL A 232 -9.49 -20.45 -1.76
C VAL A 232 -10.77 -21.02 -2.37
N THR A 233 -10.95 -22.33 -2.25
CA THR A 233 -12.10 -23.06 -2.80
C THR A 233 -13.33 -23.10 -1.89
N THR A 234 -13.16 -22.74 -0.61
CA THR A 234 -14.23 -22.69 0.39
C THR A 234 -13.83 -21.76 1.53
N LEU A 235 -14.79 -21.02 2.07
CA LEU A 235 -14.67 -20.31 3.35
C LEU A 235 -15.17 -21.16 4.53
N ASN A 236 -15.92 -22.23 4.26
CA ASN A 236 -16.48 -23.12 5.27
C ASN A 236 -15.56 -24.32 5.51
N CYS A 237 -14.92 -24.35 6.68
CA CYS A 237 -14.04 -25.45 7.09
C CYS A 237 -14.78 -26.69 7.58
N ASN A 238 -16.11 -26.66 7.69
CA ASN A 238 -16.90 -27.75 8.25
C ASN A 238 -17.56 -28.64 7.19
N VAL A 239 -17.55 -28.25 5.91
CA VAL A 239 -18.23 -28.97 4.82
C VAL A 239 -17.26 -29.14 3.65
N SER A 240 -17.20 -30.35 3.07
CA SER A 240 -16.28 -30.63 1.95
C SER A 240 -16.79 -30.00 0.63
N PRO A 241 -15.98 -29.16 -0.05
CA PRO A 241 -16.30 -28.65 -1.39
C PRO A 241 -16.19 -29.66 -2.54
N TYR A 242 -15.80 -30.92 -2.31
CA TYR A 242 -15.61 -31.90 -3.41
C TYR A 242 -16.80 -32.87 -3.54
N PRO A 243 -17.34 -33.09 -4.76
CA PRO A 243 -18.36 -34.10 -4.98
C PRO A 243 -17.83 -35.50 -4.65
N ARG A 244 -18.60 -36.20 -3.80
CA ARG A 244 -18.31 -37.51 -3.22
C ARG A 244 -18.18 -38.59 -4.31
N ALA A 245 -17.17 -39.46 -4.23
CA ALA A 245 -17.30 -40.80 -4.83
C ALA A 245 -18.39 -41.57 -4.04
N PRO A 246 -19.36 -42.23 -4.68
CA PRO A 246 -20.68 -42.55 -4.11
C PRO A 246 -20.77 -43.45 -2.85
N THR A 247 -19.69 -43.78 -2.13
CA THR A 247 -19.65 -44.87 -1.13
C THR A 247 -19.26 -44.54 0.34
N SER A 248 -18.98 -43.30 0.79
CA SER A 248 -18.62 -43.03 2.21
C SER A 248 -19.73 -42.37 3.08
N ALA A 249 -20.28 -43.06 4.08
CA ALA A 249 -21.50 -42.66 4.84
C ALA A 249 -21.30 -41.71 6.04
N TYR A 250 -20.22 -40.91 6.09
CA TYR A 250 -20.01 -39.88 7.12
C TYR A 250 -19.48 -38.59 6.47
N PRO A 251 -19.91 -37.38 6.90
CA PRO A 251 -19.35 -36.13 6.41
C PRO A 251 -17.90 -36.02 6.89
N THR A 252 -16.92 -36.15 6.00
CA THR A 252 -15.54 -35.79 6.35
C THR A 252 -15.45 -34.27 6.35
N GLN A 253 -15.69 -33.68 7.52
CA GLN A 253 -15.29 -32.32 7.88
C GLN A 253 -13.85 -32.09 7.41
N TYR A 254 -13.53 -30.93 6.82
CA TYR A 254 -12.13 -30.54 6.72
C TYR A 254 -11.61 -30.40 8.14
N THR A 255 -10.59 -31.19 8.50
CA THR A 255 -9.92 -30.95 9.78
C THR A 255 -9.30 -29.54 9.72
N PRO A 256 -9.57 -28.66 10.69
CA PRO A 256 -8.87 -27.39 10.82
C PRO A 256 -7.36 -27.56 10.61
N GLY A 257 -6.75 -26.63 9.87
CA GLY A 257 -5.32 -26.66 9.55
C GLY A 257 -4.93 -27.32 8.21
N ARG A 258 -5.87 -27.79 7.38
CA ARG A 258 -5.56 -28.21 6.00
C ARG A 258 -5.67 -27.04 4.99
N PRO A 259 -4.76 -26.93 4.02
CA PRO A 259 -4.83 -25.89 2.99
C PRO A 259 -5.97 -26.14 1.99
N VAL A 260 -6.70 -25.09 1.62
CA VAL A 260 -7.86 -25.13 0.69
C VAL A 260 -7.67 -24.24 -0.56
N ALA A 261 -6.42 -24.08 -0.99
CA ALA A 261 -6.02 -23.21 -2.09
C ALA A 261 -6.71 -23.55 -3.43
N ALA A 262 -7.11 -22.51 -4.17
CA ALA A 262 -7.63 -22.63 -5.54
C ALA A 262 -6.47 -22.80 -6.54
N ALA A 263 -6.00 -24.03 -6.73
CA ALA A 263 -4.78 -24.33 -7.49
C ALA A 263 -4.76 -23.78 -8.94
N ILE A 264 -5.91 -23.67 -9.61
CA ILE A 264 -5.98 -23.13 -10.99
C ILE A 264 -5.77 -21.60 -11.01
N ALA A 265 -6.21 -20.89 -9.97
CA ALA A 265 -6.01 -19.45 -9.84
C ALA A 265 -4.52 -19.11 -9.64
N TYR A 266 -3.78 -19.94 -8.89
CA TYR A 266 -2.34 -19.78 -8.68
C TYR A 266 -1.48 -20.16 -9.89
N ASN A 267 -2.06 -20.81 -10.91
CA ASN A 267 -1.37 -21.13 -12.16
C ASN A 267 -1.56 -20.04 -13.23
N GLN A 268 -2.20 -18.91 -12.91
CA GLN A 268 -2.37 -17.82 -13.85
C GLN A 268 -1.06 -17.04 -14.03
N SER A 269 -0.80 -16.65 -15.28
CA SER A 269 0.30 -15.76 -15.64
C SER A 269 -0.17 -14.33 -15.76
N MET A 270 0.76 -13.39 -15.62
CA MET A 270 0.50 -11.98 -15.89
C MET A 270 0.13 -11.76 -17.36
N VAL A 271 -0.91 -10.96 -17.64
CA VAL A 271 -1.43 -10.76 -19.01
C VAL A 271 -0.44 -9.96 -19.85
N ALA A 272 0.05 -8.86 -19.28
CA ALA A 272 1.04 -7.99 -19.90
C ALA A 272 1.81 -7.22 -18.85
N ALA A 273 3.06 -6.85 -19.16
CA ALA A 273 3.77 -5.81 -18.44
C ALA A 273 4.70 -5.05 -19.39
N SER A 274 4.78 -3.75 -19.18
CA SER A 274 5.68 -2.86 -19.90
C SER A 274 6.08 -1.67 -19.03
N LEU A 275 7.10 -0.94 -19.47
CA LEU A 275 7.62 0.22 -18.74
C LEU A 275 7.39 1.48 -19.57
N TYR A 276 6.69 2.46 -19.02
CA TYR A 276 6.53 3.76 -19.65
C TYR A 276 7.57 4.72 -19.12
N VAL A 277 8.32 5.36 -20.02
CA VAL A 277 9.32 6.37 -19.67
C VAL A 277 8.91 7.69 -20.31
N ASP A 278 8.81 8.73 -19.50
CA ASP A 278 8.62 10.10 -19.98
C ASP A 278 9.96 10.64 -20.49
N TYR A 279 10.04 10.82 -21.80
CA TYR A 279 11.20 11.42 -22.45
C TYR A 279 11.04 12.93 -22.54
N VAL A 280 12.12 13.66 -22.23
CA VAL A 280 12.21 15.10 -22.44
C VAL A 280 13.04 15.37 -23.68
N PHE A 281 12.46 16.12 -24.62
CA PHE A 281 13.10 16.57 -25.85
C PHE A 281 13.58 18.00 -25.68
N LEU A 282 14.86 18.23 -25.92
CA LEU A 282 15.48 19.54 -25.74
C LEU A 282 15.70 20.22 -27.10
N ASP A 283 15.68 21.55 -27.11
CA ASP A 283 16.06 22.31 -28.29
C ASP A 283 17.57 22.12 -28.60
N THR A 284 17.95 22.35 -29.85
CA THR A 284 19.25 22.02 -30.44
C THR A 284 20.43 22.58 -29.64
N ASP A 285 20.32 23.80 -29.12
CA ASP A 285 21.39 24.44 -28.37
C ASP A 285 21.59 23.84 -26.98
N GLU A 286 20.50 23.57 -26.26
CA GLU A 286 20.58 22.94 -24.93
C GLU A 286 21.00 21.48 -25.07
N ARG A 287 20.44 20.77 -26.06
CA ARG A 287 20.82 19.41 -26.43
C ARG A 287 22.32 19.27 -26.69
N ARG A 288 22.93 20.20 -27.45
CA ARG A 288 24.38 20.22 -27.69
C ARG A 288 25.18 20.44 -26.41
N ARG A 289 24.74 21.36 -25.54
CA ARG A 289 25.40 21.62 -24.25
C ARG A 289 25.31 20.41 -23.31
N MET A 290 24.15 19.74 -23.27
CA MET A 290 23.95 18.53 -22.48
C MET A 290 24.83 17.37 -22.98
N ALA A 291 25.09 17.26 -24.28
CA ALA A 291 25.97 16.22 -24.81
C ALA A 291 27.47 16.49 -24.58
N GLN A 292 27.90 17.76 -24.59
CA GLN A 292 29.31 18.14 -24.59
C GLN A 292 29.87 18.42 -23.19
N ASN A 293 29.09 19.04 -22.31
CA ASN A 293 29.58 19.46 -21.01
C ASN A 293 29.57 18.30 -20.01
N PRO A 294 30.54 18.26 -19.08
CA PRO A 294 30.50 17.33 -17.96
C PRO A 294 29.37 17.72 -16.99
N HIS A 295 28.64 16.73 -16.48
CA HIS A 295 27.57 16.92 -15.50
C HIS A 295 27.89 16.23 -14.19
N GLU A 296 27.51 16.88 -13.09
CA GLU A 296 27.53 16.31 -11.75
C GLU A 296 26.13 16.44 -11.15
N TYR A 297 25.49 15.30 -10.89
CA TYR A 297 24.19 15.24 -10.24
C TYR A 297 24.37 14.80 -8.81
N LEU A 298 23.85 15.59 -7.86
CA LEU A 298 23.67 15.13 -6.49
C LEU A 298 22.43 14.23 -6.47
N ILE A 299 22.62 12.93 -6.35
CA ILE A 299 21.53 11.95 -6.36
C ILE A 299 21.29 11.40 -4.96
N THR A 300 20.11 10.82 -4.78
CA THR A 300 19.77 10.03 -3.59
C THR A 300 19.80 8.55 -3.91
N GLN A 301 20.25 7.74 -2.96
CA GLN A 301 20.25 6.28 -3.05
C GLN A 301 19.58 5.69 -1.81
N LEU A 302 18.99 4.51 -1.98
CA LEU A 302 18.46 3.73 -0.87
C LEU A 302 19.49 2.67 -0.43
N GLN A 303 19.75 2.61 0.88
CA GLN A 303 20.50 1.53 1.50
C GLN A 303 19.58 0.66 2.35
N PHE A 304 19.68 -0.64 2.13
CA PHE A 304 18.99 -1.67 2.90
C PHE A 304 19.94 -2.86 3.05
N THR A 305 20.21 -3.27 4.29
CA THR A 305 21.18 -4.34 4.61
C THR A 305 20.55 -5.73 4.68
N GLY A 306 19.23 -5.84 4.47
CA GLY A 306 18.45 -7.06 4.63
C GLY A 306 17.61 -7.07 5.91
N ASP A 307 16.78 -8.11 6.03
CA ASP A 307 15.93 -8.34 7.20
C ASP A 307 16.77 -8.87 8.37
N GLU A 308 16.58 -8.29 9.56
CA GLU A 308 17.18 -8.77 10.81
C GLU A 308 16.12 -9.49 11.65
N SER A 309 16.27 -10.79 11.84
CA SER A 309 15.33 -11.59 12.66
C SER A 309 15.52 -11.32 14.15
N VAL A 310 14.41 -11.07 14.84
CA VAL A 310 14.36 -10.80 16.28
C VAL A 310 13.35 -11.72 16.96
N GLY A 311 13.72 -12.24 18.14
CA GLY A 311 12.86 -13.09 18.97
C GLY A 311 12.94 -12.74 20.46
N SER A 312 13.62 -11.63 20.81
CA SER A 312 13.71 -11.11 22.16
C SER A 312 13.12 -9.71 22.24
N SER A 313 12.67 -9.30 23.43
CA SER A 313 12.14 -7.96 23.64
C SER A 313 13.21 -6.87 23.54
N SER A 314 14.49 -7.14 23.84
CA SER A 314 15.57 -6.17 23.70
C SER A 314 16.56 -6.62 22.63
N ASN A 315 16.71 -5.82 21.57
CA ASN A 315 17.58 -6.13 20.44
C ASN A 315 18.55 -4.98 20.16
N LYS A 316 19.79 -5.34 19.78
CA LYS A 316 20.81 -4.39 19.34
C LYS A 316 21.16 -4.69 17.88
N ILE A 317 20.71 -3.83 16.99
CA ILE A 317 20.90 -3.98 15.55
C ILE A 317 22.07 -3.13 15.12
N LYS A 318 23.08 -3.75 14.49
CA LYS A 318 24.22 -3.02 13.97
C LYS A 318 23.90 -2.48 12.57
N LEU A 319 24.02 -1.17 12.40
CA LEU A 319 23.78 -0.50 11.13
C LEU A 319 25.08 -0.42 10.34
N ASN A 320 25.11 -1.04 9.15
CA ASN A 320 26.26 -1.02 8.24
C ASN A 320 25.99 -0.11 7.03
N PHE A 321 25.55 1.12 7.30
CA PHE A 321 25.33 2.13 6.26
C PHE A 321 26.61 2.91 5.97
N ASN A 322 26.61 3.54 4.80
CA ASN A 322 27.69 4.40 4.33
C ASN A 322 27.12 5.74 3.83
N HIS A 323 28.01 6.65 3.46
CA HIS A 323 27.72 7.95 2.87
C HIS A 323 26.99 8.94 3.82
N PRO A 324 26.77 10.19 3.40
CA PRO A 324 25.93 11.14 4.12
C PRO A 324 24.45 10.72 4.05
N VAL A 325 23.97 10.13 5.15
CA VAL A 325 22.58 9.67 5.34
C VAL A 325 21.71 10.84 5.79
N LYS A 326 20.55 10.99 5.16
CA LYS A 326 19.53 12.03 5.44
C LYS A 326 18.66 11.62 6.62
N GLU A 327 18.22 10.37 6.63
CA GLU A 327 17.32 9.82 7.65
C GLU A 327 17.45 8.30 7.75
N LEU A 328 16.97 7.76 8.87
CA LEU A 328 16.75 6.33 9.07
C LEU A 328 15.26 6.08 9.21
N ILE A 329 14.78 5.06 8.51
CA ILE A 329 13.39 4.62 8.57
C ILE A 329 13.40 3.13 8.90
N TRP A 330 12.64 2.71 9.90
CA TRP A 330 12.57 1.31 10.25
C TRP A 330 11.16 0.85 10.58
N VAL A 331 10.93 -0.42 10.29
CA VAL A 331 9.70 -1.13 10.61
C VAL A 331 10.04 -2.45 11.28
N VAL A 332 9.15 -2.93 12.12
CA VAL A 332 9.23 -4.25 12.73
C VAL A 332 7.98 -5.00 12.30
N GLN A 333 8.17 -6.07 11.55
CA GLN A 333 7.06 -6.85 11.01
C GLN A 333 7.00 -8.21 11.71
N PRO A 334 5.95 -8.51 12.49
CA PRO A 334 5.74 -9.85 13.04
C PRO A 334 5.61 -10.89 11.93
N ASP A 335 6.29 -12.03 12.06
CA ASP A 335 6.20 -13.10 11.05
C ASP A 335 4.78 -13.68 10.97
N SER A 336 4.00 -13.58 12.05
CA SER A 336 2.58 -13.99 12.08
C SER A 336 1.67 -13.20 11.15
N ASN A 337 2.06 -11.98 10.76
CA ASN A 337 1.26 -11.15 9.85
C ASN A 337 1.48 -11.56 8.38
N VAL A 338 2.60 -12.24 8.09
CA VAL A 338 3.09 -12.48 6.72
C VAL A 338 3.31 -13.97 6.43
N ASP A 339 2.63 -14.85 7.16
CA ASP A 339 2.68 -16.29 6.92
C ASP A 339 1.70 -16.69 5.80
N TYR A 340 2.15 -16.56 4.56
CA TYR A 340 1.36 -16.89 3.37
C TYR A 340 0.86 -18.34 3.36
N CYS A 341 1.62 -19.28 3.91
CA CYS A 341 1.24 -20.69 3.93
C CYS A 341 0.07 -20.94 4.90
N SER A 342 0.12 -20.38 6.10
CA SER A 342 -1.00 -20.51 7.05
C SER A 342 -2.23 -19.72 6.63
N SER A 343 -2.07 -18.67 5.81
CA SER A 343 -3.21 -17.92 5.25
C SER A 343 -4.16 -18.77 4.41
N LEU A 344 -3.68 -19.88 3.84
CA LEU A 344 -4.47 -20.81 3.04
C LEU A 344 -5.01 -22.00 3.86
N ALA A 345 -4.55 -22.14 5.10
CA ALA A 345 -4.97 -23.21 5.99
C ALA A 345 -6.33 -22.90 6.62
N CYS A 346 -7.27 -23.81 6.48
CA CYS A 346 -8.63 -23.63 6.97
C CYS A 346 -8.64 -23.38 8.49
N ASP A 347 -9.43 -22.39 8.93
CA ASP A 347 -9.62 -21.96 10.33
C ASP A 347 -8.38 -21.34 10.99
N ALA A 348 -7.27 -21.18 10.25
CA ALA A 348 -6.12 -20.40 10.69
C ALA A 348 -6.48 -18.91 10.84
N LEU A 349 -5.69 -18.19 11.63
CA LEU A 349 -5.94 -16.78 11.93
C LEU A 349 -5.93 -15.91 10.66
N LEU A 350 -4.89 -16.05 9.83
CA LEU A 350 -4.79 -15.32 8.56
C LEU A 350 -5.87 -15.73 7.54
N PHE A 351 -6.38 -16.96 7.60
CA PHE A 351 -7.50 -17.38 6.76
C PHE A 351 -8.79 -16.64 7.13
N LYS A 352 -9.04 -16.39 8.43
CA LYS A 352 -10.24 -15.66 8.91
C LYS A 352 -10.24 -14.18 8.52
N VAL A 353 -9.06 -13.59 8.43
CA VAL A 353 -8.87 -12.21 7.95
C VAL A 353 -8.58 -12.14 6.44
N LEU A 354 -8.88 -13.22 5.72
CA LEU A 354 -8.87 -13.30 4.27
C LEU A 354 -7.48 -13.15 3.64
N GLY A 355 -6.39 -13.48 4.32
CA GLY A 355 -5.05 -13.51 3.75
C GLY A 355 -3.97 -12.92 4.65
N ALA A 356 -2.72 -12.98 4.17
CA ALA A 356 -1.59 -12.31 4.79
C ALA A 356 -1.68 -10.78 4.66
N GLN A 357 -1.02 -10.06 5.56
CA GLN A 357 -1.04 -8.60 5.66
C GLN A 357 0.38 -8.03 5.47
N PRO A 358 0.87 -7.95 4.22
CA PRO A 358 2.27 -7.62 3.93
C PRO A 358 2.68 -6.20 4.33
N PHE A 359 1.72 -5.26 4.43
CA PHE A 359 1.96 -3.88 4.82
C PHE A 359 1.51 -3.55 6.24
N ASN A 360 1.09 -4.55 7.03
CA ASN A 360 0.80 -4.37 8.45
C ASN A 360 2.10 -4.50 9.27
N TYR A 361 2.61 -3.35 9.73
CA TYR A 361 3.79 -3.22 10.58
C TYR A 361 3.45 -3.07 12.07
N THR A 362 2.23 -3.42 12.48
CA THR A 362 1.79 -3.36 13.88
C THR A 362 1.93 -4.70 14.60
N ASP A 363 1.79 -4.69 15.92
CA ASP A 363 1.93 -5.88 16.76
C ASP A 363 0.66 -6.76 16.87
N ALA A 364 -0.40 -6.42 16.10
CA ALA A 364 -1.60 -7.22 15.97
C ALA A 364 -2.07 -7.30 14.51
N ILE A 365 -2.89 -8.30 14.21
CA ILE A 365 -3.47 -8.50 12.89
C ILE A 365 -4.67 -7.56 12.70
N ASP A 366 -4.88 -7.07 11.49
CA ASP A 366 -6.11 -6.34 11.15
C ASP A 366 -7.33 -7.22 11.33
N ALA A 367 -8.20 -6.80 12.23
CA ALA A 367 -9.49 -7.45 12.40
C ALA A 367 -10.52 -7.00 11.36
N LEU A 368 -10.28 -5.89 10.64
CA LEU A 368 -11.21 -5.38 9.64
C LEU A 368 -11.16 -6.27 8.38
N PRO A 369 -12.26 -6.94 8.01
CA PRO A 369 -12.27 -7.82 6.85
C PRO A 369 -12.43 -7.04 5.56
N ASN A 370 -11.63 -7.38 4.54
CA ASN A 370 -11.78 -6.87 3.18
C ASN A 370 -12.93 -7.59 2.45
N ALA A 371 -14.16 -7.37 2.91
CA ALA A 371 -15.35 -8.03 2.40
C ALA A 371 -16.59 -7.11 2.44
N ILE A 372 -17.31 -7.00 1.31
CA ILE A 372 -18.52 -6.16 1.22
C ILE A 372 -19.64 -6.70 2.13
N HIS A 373 -19.74 -8.03 2.23
CA HIS A 373 -20.70 -8.72 3.09
C HIS A 373 -20.40 -8.59 4.59
N ALA A 374 -19.31 -7.91 4.98
CA ALA A 374 -19.09 -7.53 6.37
C ALA A 374 -19.92 -6.30 6.78
N PHE A 375 -20.34 -5.48 5.82
CA PHE A 375 -21.07 -4.22 6.06
C PHE A 375 -22.56 -4.31 5.68
N GLY A 376 -22.91 -5.21 4.75
CA GLY A 376 -24.29 -5.44 4.29
C GLY A 376 -24.80 -6.85 4.61
N GLY A 377 -26.11 -6.99 4.77
CA GLY A 377 -26.74 -8.30 5.01
C GLY A 377 -26.63 -9.21 3.78
N PRO A 378 -26.56 -10.55 3.95
CA PRO A 378 -26.37 -11.49 2.84
C PRO A 378 -27.48 -11.41 1.78
N VAL A 379 -28.72 -11.11 2.18
CA VAL A 379 -29.84 -10.93 1.26
C VAL A 379 -29.68 -9.64 0.44
N ALA A 380 -29.23 -8.55 1.05
CA ALA A 380 -29.02 -7.26 0.38
C ALA A 380 -27.81 -7.26 -0.56
N VAL A 381 -26.78 -8.04 -0.24
CA VAL A 381 -25.55 -8.10 -1.04
C VAL A 381 -25.63 -9.16 -2.14
N ALA A 382 -26.33 -10.27 -1.90
CA ALA A 382 -26.17 -11.48 -2.74
C ALA A 382 -27.41 -12.39 -2.85
N ALA A 383 -28.64 -11.90 -2.63
CA ALA A 383 -29.84 -12.73 -2.84
C ALA A 383 -30.03 -13.14 -4.31
N ASP A 384 -29.76 -12.22 -5.23
CA ASP A 384 -29.73 -12.42 -6.66
C ASP A 384 -28.83 -11.37 -7.34
N SER A 385 -28.68 -11.45 -8.66
CA SER A 385 -27.89 -10.50 -9.47
C SER A 385 -28.38 -9.04 -9.42
N ARG A 386 -29.53 -8.77 -8.78
CA ARG A 386 -30.18 -7.46 -8.68
C ARG A 386 -30.40 -7.01 -7.23
N ALA A 387 -29.87 -7.76 -6.26
CA ALA A 387 -30.04 -7.47 -4.84
C ALA A 387 -29.36 -6.18 -4.42
N TYR A 388 -28.24 -5.84 -5.08
CA TYR A 388 -27.44 -4.65 -4.78
C TYR A 388 -27.63 -3.50 -5.79
N ILE A 389 -27.80 -3.83 -7.08
CA ILE A 389 -28.10 -2.87 -8.15
C ILE A 389 -29.30 -3.37 -8.94
N ASP A 390 -30.35 -2.55 -9.03
CA ASP A 390 -31.58 -2.88 -9.73
C ASP A 390 -31.42 -2.86 -11.26
N ALA A 391 -32.47 -3.27 -11.98
CA ALA A 391 -32.47 -3.31 -13.45
C ALA A 391 -32.38 -1.91 -14.10
N ASN A 392 -32.60 -0.84 -13.35
CA ASN A 392 -32.44 0.54 -13.81
C ASN A 392 -31.03 1.08 -13.56
N GLY A 393 -30.16 0.29 -12.92
CA GLY A 393 -28.80 0.68 -12.59
C GLY A 393 -28.68 1.56 -11.34
N LEU A 394 -29.68 1.52 -10.46
CA LEU A 394 -29.70 2.21 -9.17
C LEU A 394 -29.54 1.21 -8.03
N PHE A 395 -29.20 1.71 -6.85
CA PHE A 395 -29.28 0.91 -5.63
C PHE A 395 -30.72 0.41 -5.41
N GLN A 396 -30.85 -0.88 -5.09
CA GLN A 396 -32.12 -1.54 -4.78
C GLN A 396 -32.78 -0.94 -3.54
N ASP A 397 -32.00 -0.60 -2.51
CA ASP A 397 -32.46 0.09 -1.30
C ASP A 397 -31.59 1.30 -0.95
N ALA A 398 -31.67 2.34 -1.76
CA ALA A 398 -30.86 3.55 -1.54
C ALA A 398 -31.11 4.27 -0.20
N GLY A 399 -32.21 3.97 0.51
CA GLY A 399 -32.63 4.67 1.73
C GLY A 399 -32.25 3.92 3.01
N ALA A 400 -31.77 4.63 4.03
CA ALA A 400 -31.65 4.02 5.35
C ALA A 400 -33.06 3.82 5.93
N VAL A 401 -33.43 2.56 6.20
CA VAL A 401 -34.74 2.21 6.78
C VAL A 401 -34.58 2.01 8.29
N ASP A 402 -35.50 2.58 9.07
CA ASP A 402 -35.53 2.35 10.52
C ASP A 402 -35.84 0.88 10.81
N VAL A 403 -34.93 0.19 11.49
CA VAL A 403 -35.24 -1.12 12.08
C VAL A 403 -36.23 -0.88 13.21
N ALA A 404 -37.45 -1.42 13.09
CA ALA A 404 -38.56 -1.21 14.04
C ALA A 404 -38.32 -1.81 15.45
N TRP A 405 -37.10 -2.22 15.77
CA TRP A 405 -36.70 -2.73 17.09
C TRP A 405 -35.98 -1.65 17.90
N THR A 406 -36.73 -0.99 18.78
CA THR A 406 -36.19 -0.01 19.73
C THR A 406 -35.66 -0.74 20.98
N GLY A 407 -34.41 -1.21 20.97
CA GLY A 407 -33.92 -1.94 22.15
C GLY A 407 -32.45 -2.31 22.24
N TYR A 408 -31.56 -1.70 21.44
CA TYR A 408 -30.15 -2.13 21.44
C TYR A 408 -29.35 -1.68 22.67
N TRP A 409 -29.75 -0.57 23.32
CA TRP A 409 -29.00 0.01 24.46
C TRP A 409 -29.84 0.16 25.74
N SER A 410 -31.17 0.22 25.66
CA SER A 410 -32.08 0.15 26.82
C SER A 410 -33.50 -0.25 26.41
N GLY A 411 -34.24 -0.93 27.30
CA GLY A 411 -35.63 -1.35 27.07
C GLY A 411 -35.94 -2.74 27.61
N ALA A 412 -37.23 -3.04 27.83
CA ALA A 412 -37.70 -4.37 28.19
C ALA A 412 -37.57 -5.30 26.98
N GLY A 413 -36.42 -5.96 26.86
CA GLY A 413 -36.02 -6.77 25.69
C GLY A 413 -34.55 -6.62 25.29
N ASN A 414 -33.74 -5.86 26.05
CA ASN A 414 -32.32 -5.66 25.74
C ASN A 414 -31.46 -6.90 26.11
N PRO A 415 -30.72 -7.52 25.16
CA PRO A 415 -29.78 -8.62 25.42
C PRO A 415 -28.57 -8.23 26.30
N TYR A 416 -28.24 -6.95 26.46
CA TYR A 416 -27.19 -6.48 27.38
C TYR A 416 -27.59 -6.49 28.87
N ASN A 417 -28.87 -6.77 29.19
CA ASN A 417 -29.32 -7.01 30.57
C ASN A 417 -29.06 -8.46 31.03
N GLU A 418 -28.36 -9.27 30.24
CA GLU A 418 -27.91 -10.59 30.65
C GLU A 418 -26.67 -10.53 31.56
N VAL A 419 -26.54 -11.54 32.43
CA VAL A 419 -25.63 -11.59 33.58
C VAL A 419 -24.15 -11.37 33.24
N ASN A 420 -23.74 -11.57 31.98
CA ASN A 420 -22.35 -11.42 31.55
C ASN A 420 -21.98 -10.01 31.03
N LEU A 421 -22.92 -9.06 30.98
CA LEU A 421 -22.68 -7.69 30.50
C LEU A 421 -23.14 -6.59 31.49
N GLY A 422 -23.31 -6.94 32.77
CA GLY A 422 -23.34 -5.97 33.87
C GLY A 422 -24.69 -5.35 34.26
N GLY A 423 -25.82 -5.81 33.69
CA GLY A 423 -27.17 -5.40 34.10
C GLY A 423 -27.80 -6.30 35.19
N PRO A 424 -28.72 -5.78 36.03
CA PRO A 424 -29.46 -6.60 36.99
C PRO A 424 -30.48 -7.51 36.30
N ALA A 425 -30.56 -8.77 36.74
CA ALA A 425 -31.46 -9.78 36.19
C ALA A 425 -32.93 -9.34 36.25
N LEU A 426 -33.63 -9.37 35.11
CA LEU A 426 -35.09 -9.26 35.08
C LEU A 426 -35.70 -10.67 35.28
N PRO A 427 -36.54 -10.89 36.30
CA PRO A 427 -37.16 -12.19 36.53
C PRO A 427 -38.18 -12.51 35.43
N THR A 428 -38.01 -13.65 34.78
CA THR A 428 -38.77 -14.17 33.63
C THR A 428 -40.20 -14.61 33.94
N ASN A 429 -40.88 -14.05 34.95
CA ASN A 429 -42.22 -14.50 35.35
C ASN A 429 -43.20 -13.36 35.67
N ALA A 430 -43.45 -12.47 34.69
CA ALA A 430 -44.67 -11.66 34.67
C ALA A 430 -45.34 -11.82 33.30
N VAL A 431 -46.55 -12.36 33.33
CA VAL A 431 -47.30 -12.92 32.21
C VAL A 431 -47.87 -11.85 31.29
N THR A 432 -47.60 -11.96 29.98
CA THR A 432 -48.57 -11.66 28.91
C THR A 432 -48.42 -12.70 27.79
N PRO A 433 -49.47 -13.50 27.49
CA PRO A 433 -49.43 -14.50 26.43
C PRO A 433 -49.61 -13.79 25.08
N GLY A 434 -48.50 -13.47 24.41
CA GLY A 434 -48.54 -12.78 23.12
C GLY A 434 -47.20 -12.56 22.42
N MET A 435 -46.12 -13.18 22.88
CA MET A 435 -44.86 -13.21 22.14
C MET A 435 -44.50 -14.65 21.89
N VAL A 436 -44.71 -15.07 20.64
CA VAL A 436 -44.09 -16.27 20.08
C VAL A 436 -42.59 -16.14 20.38
N PRO A 437 -41.92 -17.13 20.99
CA PRO A 437 -40.47 -17.15 20.96
C PRO A 437 -40.12 -17.27 19.48
N ASP A 438 -39.63 -16.19 18.89
CA ASP A 438 -39.16 -16.26 17.53
C ASP A 438 -38.00 -17.25 17.52
N ALA A 439 -38.28 -18.42 16.95
CA ALA A 439 -37.31 -19.46 16.68
C ALA A 439 -36.52 -19.14 15.41
N SER A 440 -36.65 -17.94 14.84
CA SER A 440 -35.78 -17.43 13.80
C SER A 440 -34.73 -16.49 14.39
N SER A 441 -33.50 -16.86 14.10
CA SER A 441 -32.25 -16.13 14.22
C SER A 441 -32.36 -14.61 14.20
N HIS A 442 -31.50 -13.95 14.98
CA HIS A 442 -31.06 -12.56 14.80
C HIS A 442 -30.36 -12.28 13.42
N ASN A 443 -30.70 -13.01 12.36
CA ASN A 443 -30.07 -12.94 11.03
C ASN A 443 -30.89 -12.16 9.99
N ASP A 444 -32.00 -11.53 10.36
CA ASP A 444 -32.83 -10.79 9.40
C ASP A 444 -32.28 -9.37 9.21
N ASN A 445 -31.30 -9.28 8.32
CA ASN A 445 -30.73 -8.11 7.65
C ASN A 445 -29.93 -7.08 8.49
N SER A 446 -28.85 -6.60 7.88
CA SER A 446 -28.22 -5.34 8.25
C SER A 446 -29.22 -4.20 8.03
N GLY A 447 -29.41 -3.33 9.01
CA GLY A 447 -30.20 -2.09 8.85
C GLY A 447 -29.49 -1.04 7.98
N VAL A 448 -28.31 -1.35 7.47
CA VAL A 448 -27.58 -0.52 6.51
C VAL A 448 -28.12 -0.82 5.11
N SER A 449 -28.52 0.23 4.41
CA SER A 449 -28.87 0.15 2.98
C SER A 449 -27.73 -0.41 2.14
N ASP A 450 -28.02 -0.84 0.91
CA ASP A 450 -26.98 -1.18 -0.07
C ASP A 450 -26.08 0.03 -0.41
N ALA A 451 -26.64 1.24 -0.50
CA ALA A 451 -25.91 2.49 -0.65
C ALA A 451 -25.05 2.79 0.58
N GLY A 452 -25.55 2.52 1.79
CA GLY A 452 -24.78 2.63 3.02
C GLY A 452 -23.65 1.59 3.07
N THR A 453 -23.92 0.37 2.62
CA THR A 453 -22.94 -0.72 2.51
C THR A 453 -21.80 -0.33 1.56
N PHE A 454 -22.14 0.26 0.41
CA PHE A 454 -21.15 0.78 -0.54
C PHE A 454 -20.25 1.83 0.14
N VAL A 455 -20.87 2.84 0.76
CA VAL A 455 -20.12 3.92 1.42
C VAL A 455 -19.22 3.36 2.52
N LEU A 456 -19.72 2.46 3.37
CA LEU A 456 -18.91 1.84 4.41
C LEU A 456 -17.74 1.04 3.82
N SER A 457 -17.98 0.22 2.79
CA SER A 457 -16.93 -0.55 2.12
C SER A 457 -15.85 0.33 1.48
N GLU A 458 -16.24 1.41 0.79
CA GLU A 458 -15.28 2.35 0.20
C GLU A 458 -14.51 3.13 1.27
N THR A 459 -15.17 3.52 2.36
CA THR A 459 -14.49 4.22 3.46
C THR A 459 -13.54 3.31 4.24
N SER A 460 -13.82 2.01 4.26
CA SER A 460 -12.99 1.04 4.97
C SER A 460 -11.63 0.78 4.30
N LEU A 461 -11.42 1.17 3.04
CA LEU A 461 -10.14 1.03 2.34
C LEU A 461 -8.97 1.74 3.04
N ASP A 462 -9.27 2.85 3.73
CA ASP A 462 -8.29 3.70 4.43
C ASP A 462 -8.39 3.50 5.96
N MET A 463 -9.18 2.55 6.44
CA MET A 463 -9.36 2.26 7.85
C MET A 463 -8.73 0.92 8.21
N HIS A 464 -8.14 0.86 9.39
CA HIS A 464 -7.52 -0.35 9.90
C HIS A 464 -7.88 -0.55 11.36
N CYS A 465 -8.15 -1.80 11.74
CA CYS A 465 -8.26 -2.22 13.14
C CYS A 465 -7.00 -2.98 13.53
N TRP A 466 -5.86 -2.28 13.45
CA TRP A 466 -4.52 -2.80 13.70
C TRP A 466 -4.09 -2.72 15.16
N GLY A 467 -2.92 -3.30 15.44
CA GLY A 467 -2.26 -3.22 16.74
C GLY A 467 -1.58 -1.87 16.98
N GLN A 468 -0.72 -1.85 17.99
CA GLN A 468 0.14 -0.71 18.31
C GLN A 468 1.49 -0.85 17.61
N ASN A 469 2.30 0.20 17.68
CA ASN A 469 3.68 0.14 17.20
C ASN A 469 4.47 -0.93 17.97
N PRO A 470 5.08 -1.92 17.29
CA PRO A 470 5.88 -2.95 17.91
C PRO A 470 7.09 -2.40 18.68
N VAL A 471 7.59 -1.22 18.30
CA VAL A 471 8.71 -0.55 18.96
C VAL A 471 8.17 0.24 20.15
N VAL A 472 8.44 -0.25 21.36
CA VAL A 472 8.08 0.46 22.60
C VAL A 472 9.04 1.61 22.85
N THR A 473 10.34 1.34 22.77
CA THR A 473 11.38 2.36 22.85
C THR A 473 12.51 2.11 21.86
N ALA A 474 13.17 3.19 21.44
CA ALA A 474 14.36 3.12 20.60
C ALA A 474 15.42 4.12 21.05
N LYS A 475 16.70 3.74 20.85
CA LYS A 475 17.87 4.61 20.97
C LYS A 475 18.89 4.32 19.89
N LEU A 476 19.57 5.37 19.42
CA LEU A 476 20.69 5.26 18.49
C LEU A 476 22.00 5.55 19.22
N GLN A 477 22.96 4.65 19.09
CA GLN A 477 24.33 4.85 19.57
C GLN A 477 25.31 4.94 18.40
N LEU A 478 26.21 5.92 18.46
CA LEU A 478 27.29 6.12 17.51
C LEU A 478 28.62 6.05 18.27
N ASN A 479 29.49 5.11 17.89
CA ASN A 479 30.77 4.83 18.55
C ASN A 479 30.64 4.61 20.07
N GLY A 480 29.56 3.96 20.50
CA GLY A 480 29.27 3.66 21.91
C GLY A 480 28.70 4.82 22.73
N GLN A 481 28.47 5.99 22.13
CA GLN A 481 27.81 7.14 22.76
C GLN A 481 26.37 7.30 22.26
N ASP A 482 25.46 7.68 23.16
CA ASP A 482 24.07 7.91 22.82
C ASP A 482 23.93 9.16 21.95
N ARG A 483 23.45 9.00 20.71
CA ARG A 483 23.14 10.13 19.81
C ARG A 483 21.89 10.87 20.25
N PHE A 484 20.95 10.14 20.84
CA PHE A 484 19.79 10.69 21.53
C PHE A 484 19.43 9.76 22.70
N SER A 485 18.88 10.35 23.76
CA SER A 485 18.32 9.59 24.88
C SER A 485 17.21 8.67 24.39
N GLU A 486 17.02 7.53 25.04
CA GLU A 486 15.90 6.62 24.74
C GLU A 486 14.55 7.36 24.71
N ARG A 487 13.75 7.07 23.69
CA ARG A 487 12.41 7.64 23.48
C ARG A 487 11.43 6.55 23.08
N GLU A 488 10.16 6.82 23.34
CA GLU A 488 9.06 5.94 22.96
C GLU A 488 8.91 5.83 21.44
N GLY A 489 8.41 4.69 20.95
CA GLY A 489 8.14 4.48 19.51
C GLY A 489 7.19 5.51 18.92
N SER A 490 6.19 5.96 19.69
CA SER A 490 5.25 7.03 19.31
C SER A 490 5.94 8.33 18.89
N TYR A 491 7.12 8.64 19.48
CA TYR A 491 7.92 9.79 19.08
C TYR A 491 8.42 9.68 17.63
N PHE A 492 8.85 8.48 17.23
CA PHE A 492 9.36 8.20 15.89
C PHE A 492 8.24 7.96 14.87
N SER A 493 7.06 7.53 15.33
CA SER A 493 5.85 7.36 14.49
C SER A 493 5.17 8.69 14.19
N TRP A 494 5.02 9.59 15.17
CA TRP A 494 4.18 10.78 15.02
C TRP A 494 4.97 12.09 15.03
N VAL A 495 5.88 12.27 15.99
CA VAL A 495 6.54 13.58 16.19
C VAL A 495 7.60 13.85 15.12
N GLN A 496 8.40 12.84 14.77
CA GLN A 496 9.42 12.96 13.72
C GLN A 496 8.78 13.20 12.35
N PRO A 497 7.80 12.41 11.88
CA PRO A 497 7.10 12.69 10.64
C PRO A 497 6.39 14.04 10.63
N PHE A 498 5.71 14.44 11.71
CA PHE A 498 5.09 15.76 11.79
C PHE A 498 6.09 16.93 11.62
N GLN A 499 7.36 16.74 12.02
CA GLN A 499 8.40 17.77 11.91
C GLN A 499 9.08 17.79 10.54
N ALA A 500 9.26 16.63 9.92
CA ALA A 500 10.17 16.47 8.78
C ALA A 500 9.48 16.03 7.47
N HIS A 501 8.27 15.48 7.54
CA HIS A 501 7.55 14.91 6.40
C HIS A 501 6.22 15.61 6.13
N THR A 502 5.66 15.36 4.94
CA THR A 502 4.37 15.89 4.50
C THR A 502 3.20 15.29 5.29
N ARG A 503 3.28 14.01 5.68
CA ARG A 503 2.22 13.27 6.39
C ARG A 503 2.80 12.37 7.48
N CYS A 504 2.01 12.11 8.53
CA CYS A 504 2.29 11.02 9.46
C CYS A 504 1.86 9.68 8.85
N PRO A 505 2.72 8.64 8.91
CA PRO A 505 2.40 7.33 8.36
C PRO A 505 1.41 6.58 9.26
N ASP A 506 0.93 5.44 8.78
CA ASP A 506 0.21 4.48 9.62
C ASP A 506 1.13 3.89 10.70
N GLU A 507 0.52 3.37 11.77
CA GLU A 507 1.25 2.92 12.96
C GLU A 507 2.23 1.77 12.64
N GLY A 508 3.41 1.79 13.26
CA GLY A 508 4.47 0.79 13.07
C GLY A 508 5.62 1.24 12.16
N ILE A 509 5.44 2.33 11.41
CA ILE A 509 6.52 3.00 10.66
C ILE A 509 7.22 4.03 11.56
N ASN A 510 8.52 3.86 11.75
CA ASN A 510 9.32 4.72 12.61
C ASN A 510 10.36 5.49 11.80
N VAL A 511 10.49 6.79 12.05
CA VAL A 511 11.41 7.67 11.33
C VAL A 511 12.31 8.43 12.29
N TYR A 512 13.58 8.58 11.90
CA TYR A 512 14.50 9.54 12.52
C TYR A 512 15.26 10.32 11.45
N SER A 513 14.97 11.62 11.34
CA SER A 513 15.62 12.50 10.38
C SER A 513 16.87 13.18 10.97
N PHE A 514 17.98 13.16 10.21
CA PHE A 514 19.14 14.03 10.44
C PHE A 514 19.03 15.34 9.67
N ALA A 515 18.13 15.41 8.69
CA ALA A 515 17.87 16.56 7.84
C ALA A 515 16.70 17.41 8.37
N LEU A 516 16.72 18.72 8.14
CA LEU A 516 15.58 19.58 8.45
C LEU A 516 14.40 19.33 7.50
N ARG A 517 14.70 18.97 6.24
CA ARG A 517 13.72 18.68 5.19
C ARG A 517 14.24 17.51 4.33
N PRO A 518 13.99 16.26 4.74
CA PRO A 518 14.45 15.07 4.02
C PRO A 518 13.78 14.89 2.65
N GLU A 519 12.60 15.45 2.40
CA GLU A 519 11.92 15.32 1.10
C GLU A 519 12.50 16.23 0.01
N GLU A 520 13.06 17.38 0.41
CA GLU A 520 13.62 18.33 -0.55
C GLU A 520 14.90 17.79 -1.17
N HIS A 521 15.11 18.15 -2.44
CA HIS A 521 16.35 17.85 -3.15
C HIS A 521 17.53 18.58 -2.51
N GLN A 522 17.33 19.85 -2.14
CA GLN A 522 18.34 20.70 -1.51
C GLN A 522 18.76 20.09 -0.14
N PRO A 523 20.05 19.79 0.06
CA PRO A 523 20.51 19.24 1.33
C PRO A 523 20.27 20.20 2.50
N SER A 524 19.69 19.66 3.57
CA SER A 524 19.28 20.42 4.76
C SER A 524 19.76 19.77 6.09
N GLY A 525 20.73 18.85 6.01
CA GLY A 525 21.34 18.15 7.13
C GLY A 525 21.61 16.68 6.80
N THR A 526 22.74 16.13 7.25
CA THR A 526 23.09 14.71 7.06
C THR A 526 24.00 14.20 8.17
N CYS A 527 24.05 12.89 8.36
CA CYS A 527 25.03 12.19 9.18
C CYS A 527 25.91 11.30 8.29
N ASN A 528 27.23 11.47 8.34
CA ASN A 528 28.14 10.69 7.49
C ASN A 528 28.48 9.34 8.14
N PHE A 529 27.82 8.28 7.69
CA PHE A 529 28.02 6.92 8.22
C PHE A 529 29.36 6.31 7.81
N SER A 530 29.99 6.74 6.70
CA SER A 530 31.33 6.28 6.31
C SER A 530 32.44 6.70 7.30
N ARG A 531 32.13 7.60 8.24
CA ARG A 531 33.05 8.06 9.29
C ARG A 531 32.72 7.50 10.68
N ILE A 532 31.71 6.63 10.77
CA ILE A 532 31.26 6.05 12.03
C ILE A 532 31.63 4.57 12.01
N ASP A 533 32.50 4.15 12.93
CA ASP A 533 32.97 2.77 12.99
C ASP A 533 31.89 1.81 13.49
N ASN A 534 31.06 2.27 14.44
CA ASN A 534 30.00 1.47 15.01
C ASN A 534 28.72 2.28 15.24
N ALA A 535 27.71 2.07 14.42
CA ALA A 535 26.36 2.56 14.62
C ALA A 535 25.46 1.41 15.07
N THR A 536 24.78 1.56 16.21
CA THR A 536 23.83 0.55 16.69
C THR A 536 22.48 1.17 17.03
N LEU A 537 21.42 0.60 16.47
CA LEU A 537 20.04 0.89 16.83
C LEU A 537 19.60 -0.11 17.89
N GLN A 538 19.29 0.37 19.10
CA GLN A 538 18.80 -0.49 20.18
C GLN A 538 17.29 -0.30 20.29
N LEU A 539 16.56 -1.40 20.18
CA LEU A 539 15.11 -1.44 20.18
C LEU A 539 14.61 -2.26 21.36
N VAL A 540 13.58 -1.76 22.03
CA VAL A 540 12.74 -2.54 22.93
C VAL A 540 11.40 -2.77 22.26
N LEU A 541 11.06 -4.05 22.03
CA LEU A 541 9.87 -4.49 21.33
C LEU A 541 8.75 -4.85 22.30
N SER A 542 7.50 -4.74 21.84
CA SER A 542 6.31 -5.10 22.59
C SER A 542 6.25 -6.61 22.83
N ASN A 543 5.65 -7.04 23.94
CA ASN A 543 5.49 -8.47 24.23
C ASN A 543 4.66 -9.16 23.13
N ALA A 544 3.61 -8.50 22.62
CA ALA A 544 2.76 -9.05 21.57
C ALA A 544 3.54 -9.46 20.30
N THR A 545 4.62 -8.73 20.00
CA THR A 545 5.50 -8.94 18.85
C THR A 545 6.40 -10.18 18.99
N VAL A 546 6.98 -10.43 20.17
CA VAL A 546 8.07 -11.40 20.38
C VAL A 546 7.87 -12.35 21.57
N GLU A 547 6.63 -12.54 22.03
CA GLU A 547 6.33 -13.45 23.14
C GLU A 547 6.47 -14.93 22.74
N GLY A 548 7.14 -15.71 23.60
CA GLY A 548 7.25 -17.16 23.47
C GLY A 548 8.08 -17.59 22.25
N THR A 549 7.42 -18.19 21.27
CA THR A 549 8.03 -18.64 20.00
C THR A 549 7.78 -17.69 18.84
N LYS A 550 7.11 -16.55 19.07
CA LYS A 550 6.87 -15.56 18.02
C LYS A 550 8.17 -14.85 17.65
N THR A 551 8.36 -14.64 16.36
CA THR A 551 9.49 -13.92 15.80
C THR A 551 9.00 -12.77 14.93
N ALA A 552 9.85 -11.78 14.77
CA ALA A 552 9.60 -10.64 13.89
C ALA A 552 10.86 -10.33 13.09
N LYS A 553 10.70 -9.56 12.01
CA LYS A 553 11.79 -9.06 11.19
C LYS A 553 11.87 -7.55 11.31
N VAL A 554 13.07 -7.05 11.58
CA VAL A 554 13.35 -5.63 11.56
C VAL A 554 13.96 -5.25 10.22
N ARG A 555 13.36 -4.26 9.56
CA ARG A 555 13.87 -3.68 8.33
C ARG A 555 14.30 -2.26 8.62
N VAL A 556 15.56 -1.93 8.30
CA VAL A 556 16.10 -0.57 8.45
C VAL A 556 16.55 -0.06 7.10
N TYR A 557 15.96 1.05 6.68
CA TYR A 557 16.25 1.78 5.47
C TYR A 557 17.00 3.07 5.79
N ALA A 558 17.94 3.43 4.93
CA ALA A 558 18.64 4.71 5.00
C ALA A 558 18.67 5.36 3.63
N THR A 559 18.26 6.63 3.55
CA THR A 559 18.39 7.44 2.33
C THR A 559 19.68 8.24 2.41
N ASN A 560 20.56 8.12 1.42
CA ASN A 560 21.84 8.83 1.41
C ASN A 560 22.03 9.66 0.14
N TYR A 561 22.92 10.65 0.21
CA TYR A 561 23.41 11.35 -0.96
C TYR A 561 24.61 10.64 -1.60
N ASN A 562 24.72 10.77 -2.92
CA ASN A 562 25.91 10.45 -3.69
C ASN A 562 26.00 11.38 -4.92
N VAL A 563 27.12 11.38 -5.62
CA VAL A 563 27.31 12.21 -6.82
C VAL A 563 27.44 11.30 -8.03
N LEU A 564 26.53 11.44 -8.99
CA LEU A 564 26.62 10.81 -10.31
C LEU A 564 27.33 11.76 -11.27
N ARG A 565 28.50 11.34 -11.76
CA ARG A 565 29.28 12.08 -12.75
C ARG A 565 29.02 11.52 -14.14
N ILE A 566 28.74 12.39 -15.09
CA ILE A 566 28.55 12.01 -16.50
C ILE A 566 29.52 12.83 -17.34
N MET A 567 30.48 12.15 -17.96
CA MET A 567 31.51 12.77 -18.80
C MET A 567 31.87 11.85 -19.96
N SER A 568 32.11 12.44 -21.13
CA SER A 568 32.62 11.72 -22.31
C SER A 568 31.78 10.49 -22.70
N GLY A 569 30.46 10.57 -22.57
CA GLY A 569 29.55 9.48 -22.97
C GLY A 569 29.36 8.37 -21.92
N MET A 570 29.98 8.48 -20.74
CA MET A 570 29.93 7.49 -19.66
C MET A 570 29.49 8.14 -18.35
N GLY A 571 28.74 7.38 -17.55
CA GLY A 571 28.24 7.79 -16.24
C GLY A 571 28.72 6.83 -15.14
N GLY A 572 29.07 7.37 -13.98
CA GLY A 572 29.48 6.58 -12.82
C GLY A 572 29.35 7.34 -11.50
N LEU A 573 29.23 6.58 -10.40
CA LEU A 573 29.19 7.14 -9.06
C LEU A 573 30.57 7.64 -8.62
N ALA A 574 30.61 8.80 -7.97
CA ALA A 574 31.85 9.37 -7.44
C ALA A 574 32.36 8.62 -6.20
N TYR A 575 31.46 8.09 -5.38
CA TYR A 575 31.79 7.37 -4.15
C TYR A 575 31.17 5.98 -4.15
N SER A 576 31.97 4.96 -3.84
CA SER A 576 31.52 3.57 -3.71
C SER A 576 31.18 3.16 -2.29
N ASN A 577 31.86 3.75 -1.29
CA ASN A 577 31.67 3.55 0.17
C ASN A 577 31.80 4.88 0.93
#